data_AF-A0A2V5Z4S2-F1
#
_entry.id   AF-A0A2V5Z4S2-F1
#
_cell.length_a   1.000
_cell.length_b   1.000
_cell.length_c   1.000
_cell.angle_alpha   90.00
_cell.angle_beta   90.00
_cell.angle_gamma   90.00
#
_symmetry.space_group_name_H-M   'P 1'
#
loop_
_entity.id
_entity.type
_entity.pdbx_description
1 polymer ?
#
loop_
_entity_poly.entity_id
_entity_poly.type
_entity_poly.pdbx_seq_one_letter_code
_entity_poly.pdbx_strand_id
1 'polypeptide(L)'
;MNVETLRQVPLFESLDDEATHELCDLLENLDCKAGAVLFRAGDEGDAMYLIEEGKVRICVRAKDGHEVTLTELHRGDFFGEMALLDGKPRSADARVAENA
;
A
#
# COMPACT_ATOMS: atom_id res chain seq x y z
N MET A 1 -7.10 -11.84 1.58
CA MET A 1 -8.11 -10.94 0.95
C MET A 1 -8.99 -11.68 -0.06
N ASN A 2 -10.26 -11.31 -0.24
CA ASN A 2 -11.21 -11.95 -1.17
C ASN A 2 -11.80 -10.96 -2.21
N VAL A 3 -12.54 -11.49 -3.20
CA VAL A 3 -13.18 -10.71 -4.29
C VAL A 3 -14.04 -9.54 -3.77
N GLU A 4 -14.84 -9.79 -2.74
CA GLU A 4 -15.72 -8.76 -2.15
C GLU A 4 -14.91 -7.61 -1.54
N THR A 5 -13.81 -7.92 -0.85
CA THR A 5 -12.96 -6.91 -0.21
C THR A 5 -12.11 -6.16 -1.24
N LEU A 6 -11.65 -6.84 -2.30
CA LEU A 6 -10.89 -6.22 -3.37
C LEU A 6 -11.70 -5.14 -4.10
N ARG A 7 -13.02 -5.35 -4.27
CA ARG A 7 -13.93 -4.34 -4.86
C ARG A 7 -14.21 -3.13 -3.97
N GLN A 8 -13.92 -3.19 -2.68
CA GLN A 8 -14.06 -2.04 -1.79
C GLN A 8 -12.95 -1.01 -2.01
N VAL A 9 -11.89 -1.41 -2.71
CA VAL A 9 -10.76 -0.55 -3.05
C VAL A 9 -11.17 0.28 -4.27
N PRO A 10 -11.23 1.62 -4.17
CA PRO A 10 -11.72 2.48 -5.26
C PRO A 10 -11.01 2.27 -6.61
N LEU A 11 -9.72 1.87 -6.57
CA LEU A 11 -8.96 1.58 -7.79
C LEU A 11 -9.52 0.39 -8.58
N PHE A 12 -10.19 -0.55 -7.91
CA PHE A 12 -10.66 -1.83 -8.47
C PHE A 12 -12.19 -1.97 -8.47
N GLU A 13 -12.94 -0.92 -8.08
CA GLU A 13 -14.40 -0.98 -7.93
C GLU A 13 -15.15 -1.32 -9.23
N SER A 14 -14.54 -1.04 -10.39
CA SER A 14 -15.13 -1.20 -11.71
C SER A 14 -14.75 -2.50 -12.42
N LEU A 15 -13.94 -3.36 -11.78
CA LEU A 15 -13.56 -4.65 -12.34
C LEU A 15 -14.76 -5.62 -12.36
N ASP A 16 -14.95 -6.29 -13.49
CA ASP A 16 -15.92 -7.38 -13.61
C ASP A 16 -15.49 -8.62 -12.78
N ASP A 17 -16.37 -9.61 -12.69
CA ASP A 17 -16.12 -10.79 -11.84
C ASP A 17 -14.88 -11.58 -12.28
N GLU A 18 -14.63 -11.67 -13.58
CA GLU A 18 -13.51 -12.41 -14.16
C GLU A 18 -12.19 -11.72 -13.83
N ALA A 19 -12.07 -10.42 -14.16
CA ALA A 19 -10.86 -9.63 -13.87
C ALA A 19 -10.60 -9.51 -12.36
N THR A 20 -11.65 -9.44 -11.53
CA THR A 20 -11.47 -9.42 -10.07
C THR A 20 -10.92 -10.75 -9.56
N HIS A 21 -11.35 -11.87 -10.15
CA HIS A 21 -10.84 -13.20 -9.77
C HIS A 21 -9.37 -13.36 -10.17
N GLU A 22 -9.02 -12.98 -11.40
CA GLU A 22 -7.64 -13.00 -11.88
C GLU A 22 -6.73 -12.14 -10.99
N LEU A 23 -7.18 -10.93 -10.62
CA LEU A 23 -6.41 -10.07 -9.73
C LEU A 23 -6.28 -10.69 -8.33
N CYS A 24 -7.32 -11.33 -7.79
CA CYS A 24 -7.23 -12.04 -6.52
C CYS A 24 -6.17 -13.15 -6.55
N ASP A 25 -6.02 -13.86 -7.66
CA ASP A 25 -5.03 -14.94 -7.80
C ASP A 25 -3.58 -14.43 -7.90
N LEU A 26 -3.39 -13.15 -8.23
CA LEU A 26 -2.08 -12.48 -8.28
C LEU A 26 -1.65 -11.87 -6.94
N LEU A 27 -2.52 -11.86 -5.93
CA LEU A 27 -2.21 -11.28 -4.63
C LEU A 27 -1.32 -12.21 -3.80
N GLU A 28 -0.28 -11.64 -3.21
CA GLU A 28 0.56 -12.32 -2.23
C GLU A 28 0.32 -11.73 -0.84
N ASN A 29 0.24 -12.59 0.17
CA ASN A 29 0.13 -12.16 1.57
C ASN A 29 1.49 -11.74 2.11
N LEU A 30 1.54 -10.60 2.79
CA LEU A 30 2.75 -10.06 3.39
C LEU A 30 2.49 -9.66 4.85
N ASP A 31 2.88 -10.53 5.78
CA ASP A 31 2.80 -10.24 7.22
C ASP A 31 3.97 -9.38 7.68
N CYS A 32 3.68 -8.30 8.41
CA CYS A 32 4.65 -7.34 8.91
C CYS A 32 4.45 -6.99 10.38
N LYS A 33 5.56 -6.77 11.09
CA LYS A 33 5.52 -6.30 12.47
C LYS A 33 5.50 -4.78 12.54
N ALA A 34 4.86 -4.24 13.57
CA ALA A 34 4.93 -2.81 13.89
C ALA A 34 6.39 -2.34 13.95
N GLY A 35 6.66 -1.20 13.31
CA GLY A 35 7.99 -0.65 13.11
C GLY A 35 8.72 -1.10 11.84
N ALA A 36 8.20 -2.10 11.11
CA ALA A 36 8.79 -2.51 9.83
C ALA A 36 8.70 -1.36 8.80
N VAL A 37 9.77 -1.19 8.02
CA VAL A 37 9.79 -0.29 6.86
C VAL A 37 9.49 -1.12 5.62
N LEU A 38 8.39 -0.83 4.94
CA LEU A 38 8.01 -1.53 3.71
C LEU A 38 8.84 -1.04 2.54
N PHE A 39 8.99 0.28 2.41
CA PHE A 39 9.86 0.93 1.44
C PHE A 39 10.15 2.37 1.87
N ARG A 40 11.15 2.99 1.23
CA ARG A 40 11.52 4.39 1.41
C ARG A 40 11.25 5.20 0.15
N ALA A 41 11.10 6.51 0.33
CA ALA A 41 11.07 7.44 -0.79
C ALA A 41 12.35 7.32 -1.63
N GLY A 42 12.19 7.23 -2.94
CA GLY A 42 13.28 7.03 -3.90
C GLY A 42 13.61 5.58 -4.23
N ASP A 43 13.06 4.60 -3.50
CA ASP A 43 13.18 3.19 -3.88
C ASP A 43 12.42 2.93 -5.18
N GLU A 44 12.83 1.93 -5.96
CA GLU A 44 12.03 1.45 -7.09
C GLU A 44 10.72 0.82 -6.57
N GLY A 45 9.64 0.97 -7.34
CA GLY A 45 8.33 0.42 -6.97
C GLY A 45 7.84 -0.57 -8.01
N ASP A 46 7.75 -1.83 -7.62
CA ASP A 46 7.33 -2.98 -8.42
C ASP A 46 6.03 -3.63 -7.93
N ALA A 47 5.51 -3.17 -6.79
CA ALA A 47 4.26 -3.62 -6.19
C ALA A 47 3.45 -2.47 -5.56
N MET A 48 2.15 -2.70 -5.41
CA MET A 48 1.28 -1.91 -4.54
C MET A 48 0.73 -2.80 -3.43
N TYR A 49 0.24 -2.17 -2.37
CA TYR A 49 -0.13 -2.85 -1.15
C TYR A 49 -1.58 -2.53 -0.81
N LEU A 50 -2.25 -3.52 -0.25
CA LEU A 50 -3.64 -3.50 0.17
C LEU A 50 -3.67 -3.95 1.61
N ILE A 51 -4.34 -3.20 2.48
CA ILE A 51 -4.30 -3.46 3.91
C ILE A 51 -5.49 -4.35 4.29
N GLU A 52 -5.22 -5.60 4.64
CA GLU A 52 -6.24 -6.52 5.17
C GLU A 52 -6.39 -6.39 6.69
N GLU A 53 -5.30 -6.15 7.41
CA GLU A 53 -5.24 -5.91 8.85
C GLU A 53 -4.12 -4.92 9.19
N GLY A 54 -4.16 -4.32 10.38
CA GLY A 54 -3.12 -3.42 10.87
C GLY A 54 -3.24 -1.99 10.38
N LYS A 55 -2.14 -1.24 10.52
CA LYS A 55 -2.04 0.16 10.10
C LYS A 55 -0.68 0.45 9.50
N VAL A 56 -0.67 1.24 8.43
CA VAL A 56 0.53 1.71 7.76
C VAL A 56 0.55 3.24 7.77
N ARG A 57 1.70 3.81 8.12
CA ARG A 57 1.93 5.25 8.07
C ARG A 57 2.73 5.61 6.83
N ILE A 58 2.24 6.59 6.10
CA ILE A 58 2.96 7.20 4.98
C ILE A 58 3.61 8.49 5.48
N CYS A 59 4.91 8.61 5.30
CA CYS A 59 5.67 9.76 5.80
C CYS A 59 6.72 10.26 4.80
N VAL A 60 7.10 11.53 4.96
CA VAL A 60 8.19 12.15 4.21
C VAL A 60 9.17 12.79 5.16
N ARG A 61 10.43 12.90 4.72
CA ARG A 61 11.46 13.60 5.49
C ARG A 61 11.48 15.08 5.11
N ALA A 62 11.27 15.95 6.09
CA ALA A 62 11.41 17.39 5.93
C ALA A 62 12.88 17.79 5.76
N LYS A 63 13.12 19.01 5.26
CA LYS A 63 14.47 19.52 4.93
C LYS A 63 15.39 19.63 6.14
N ASP A 64 14.85 19.83 7.33
CA ASP A 64 15.53 19.87 8.62
C ASP A 64 15.67 18.48 9.27
N GLY A 65 15.26 17.43 8.56
CA GLY A 65 15.53 16.03 8.91
C GLY A 65 14.44 15.34 9.74
N HIS A 66 13.41 16.06 10.20
CA HIS A 66 12.28 15.44 10.90
C HIS A 66 11.35 14.69 9.95
N GLU A 67 10.66 13.69 10.48
CA GLU A 67 9.69 12.90 9.74
C GLU A 67 8.30 13.53 9.90
N VAL A 68 7.62 13.75 8.78
CA VAL A 68 6.26 14.27 8.72
C VAL A 68 5.34 13.16 8.24
N THR A 69 4.39 12.77 9.08
CA THR A 69 3.30 11.88 8.67
C THR A 69 2.38 12.61 7.70
N LEU A 70 2.21 12.06 6.50
CA LEU A 70 1.25 12.56 5.53
C LEU A 70 -0.14 11.99 5.80
N THR A 71 -0.21 10.68 6.06
CA THR A 71 -1.46 9.98 6.39
C THR A 71 -1.18 8.69 7.14
N GLU A 72 -2.21 8.17 7.80
CA GLU A 72 -2.26 6.80 8.33
C GLU A 72 -3.38 6.04 7.62
N LEU A 73 -3.04 4.85 7.15
CA LEU A 73 -3.89 3.96 6.38
C LEU A 73 -4.23 2.74 7.23
N HIS A 74 -5.42 2.19 7.03
CA HIS A 74 -5.96 1.06 7.77
C HIS A 74 -6.59 0.04 6.82
N ARG A 75 -7.20 -1.01 7.40
CA ARG A 75 -7.93 -2.02 6.65
C ARG A 75 -8.83 -1.40 5.57
N GLY A 76 -8.72 -1.92 4.34
CA GLY A 76 -9.46 -1.46 3.16
C GLY A 76 -8.75 -0.38 2.35
N ASP A 77 -7.74 0.29 2.91
CA ASP A 77 -6.92 1.25 2.18
C ASP A 77 -5.85 0.53 1.35
N PHE A 78 -5.30 1.27 0.39
CA PHE A 78 -4.21 0.84 -0.48
C PHE A 78 -3.15 1.94 -0.60
N PHE A 79 -1.93 1.55 -1.00
CA PHE A 79 -0.84 2.49 -1.22
C PHE A 79 0.27 1.90 -2.10
N GLY A 80 1.13 2.78 -2.60
CA GLY A 80 2.29 2.39 -3.41
C GLY A 80 1.95 2.19 -4.89
N GLU A 81 0.70 2.42 -5.29
CA GLU A 81 0.21 2.36 -6.66
C GLU A 81 0.88 3.38 -7.58
N MET A 82 1.28 4.55 -7.05
CA MET A 82 1.83 5.63 -7.87
C MET A 82 3.03 5.17 -8.71
N ALA A 83 3.96 4.43 -8.11
CA ALA A 83 5.15 3.94 -8.78
C ALA A 83 4.83 2.95 -9.91
N LEU A 84 3.76 2.16 -9.77
CA LEU A 84 3.28 1.27 -10.83
C LEU A 84 2.64 2.04 -11.98
N LEU A 85 1.88 3.10 -11.66
CA LEU A 85 1.11 3.86 -12.64
C LEU A 85 1.95 4.82 -13.46
N ASP A 86 2.92 5.51 -12.84
CA ASP A 86 3.72 6.53 -13.51
C ASP A 86 5.18 6.14 -13.76
N GLY A 87 5.60 4.97 -13.27
CA GLY A 87 6.95 4.42 -13.44
C GLY A 87 8.04 5.19 -12.69
N LYS A 88 7.69 6.10 -11.79
CA LYS A 88 8.65 6.85 -10.98
C LYS A 88 8.98 6.11 -9.67
N PRO A 89 10.11 6.42 -9.03
CA PRO A 89 10.41 5.89 -7.70
C PRO A 89 9.34 6.23 -6.65
N ARG A 90 9.34 5.50 -5.53
CA ARG A 90 8.43 5.72 -4.39
C ARG A 90 8.45 7.21 -3.97
N SER A 91 7.28 7.81 -3.83
CA SER A 91 7.11 9.23 -3.52
C SER A 91 7.27 9.54 -2.02
N ALA A 92 7.10 8.55 -1.15
CA ALA A 92 7.13 8.66 0.30
C ALA A 92 7.63 7.36 0.94
N ASP A 93 7.99 7.43 2.22
CA ASP A 93 8.25 6.25 3.06
C ASP A 93 6.92 5.60 3.47
N ALA A 94 6.90 4.27 3.56
CA ALA A 94 5.81 3.51 4.15
C ALA A 94 6.32 2.64 5.31
N ARG A 95 5.67 2.77 6.47
CA ARG A 95 6.04 2.03 7.68
C ARG A 95 4.84 1.46 8.39
N VAL A 96 4.99 0.25 8.92
CA VAL A 96 3.94 -0.44 9.66
C VAL A 96 3.82 0.19 11.06
N ALA A 97 2.66 0.75 11.39
CA ALA A 97 2.37 1.40 12.66
C ALA A 97 1.75 0.42 13.67
N GLU A 98 0.91 -0.50 13.21
CA GLU A 98 0.34 -1.62 13.97
C GLU A 98 0.55 -2.90 13.15
N ASN A 99 0.76 -4.05 13.80
CA ASN A 99 0.99 -5.33 13.10
C ASN A 99 -0.04 -5.53 11.99
N ALA A 100 0.45 -5.84 10.80
CA ALA A 100 -0.31 -5.95 9.57
C ALA A 100 -0.01 -7.30 8.91
#